data_AF-A0A7S4UHT8-F1
#
_entry.id   AF-A0A7S4UHT8-F1
#
_cell.length_a   1.000
_cell.length_b   1.000
_cell.length_c   1.000
_cell.angle_alpha   90.00
_cell.angle_beta   90.00
_cell.angle_gamma   90.00
#
_symmetry.space_group_name_H-M   'P 1'
#
loop_
_entity.id
_entity.type
_entity.pdbx_description
1 polymer ?
#
loop_
_entity_poly.entity_id
_entity_poly.type
_entity_poly.pdbx_seq_one_letter_code
_entity_poly.pdbx_strand_id
1 'polypeptide(L)'
;VRVSLPFLNSKEYKFDSVFDETSSNQRVFDTLVSPLVHKMIDGYKCVCDAYGQSGAGKSHTMGTDSSSLDSGCISQACRQLFDFMSADTCRCTWSVSATCLELKDDAVRDLLEADPADSRRGRLRAAGTE
;
A
#
# COMPACT_ATOMS: atom_id res chain seq x y z
N VAL A 1 13.35 -6.94 -17.03
CA VAL A 1 14.77 -6.93 -16.60
C VAL A 1 15.23 -8.34 -16.27
N ARG A 2 16.45 -8.73 -16.68
CA ARG A 2 17.07 -10.00 -16.28
C ARG A 2 18.10 -9.73 -15.18
N VAL A 3 18.10 -10.57 -14.15
CA VAL A 3 19.03 -10.48 -13.01
C VAL A 3 19.73 -11.82 -12.88
N SER A 4 21.06 -11.80 -12.83
CA SER A 4 21.86 -12.97 -12.47
C SER A 4 22.31 -12.81 -11.03
N LEU A 5 22.02 -13.80 -10.19
CA LEU A 5 22.41 -13.81 -8.79
C LEU A 5 23.68 -14.65 -8.65
N PRO A 6 24.85 -14.04 -8.35
CA PRO A 6 26.14 -14.74 -8.34
C PRO A 6 26.16 -15.93 -7.35
N PHE A 7 25.39 -15.82 -6.27
CA PHE A 7 25.28 -16.81 -5.21
C PHE A 7 24.28 -17.95 -5.51
N LEU A 8 23.57 -17.91 -6.64
CA LEU A 8 22.56 -18.91 -7.04
C LEU A 8 22.92 -19.52 -8.41
N ASN A 9 24.04 -20.27 -8.47
CA ASN A 9 24.49 -21.04 -9.64
C ASN A 9 24.34 -20.32 -11.00
N SER A 10 24.54 -19.00 -11.03
CA SER A 10 24.41 -18.16 -12.23
C SER A 10 23.07 -18.32 -12.98
N LYS A 11 21.98 -18.62 -12.27
CA LYS A 11 20.64 -18.64 -12.87
C LYS A 11 20.17 -17.21 -13.16
N GLU A 12 19.67 -16.99 -14.37
CA GLU A 12 18.99 -15.74 -14.74
C GLU A 12 17.52 -15.78 -14.30
N TYR A 13 17.08 -14.71 -13.64
CA TYR A 13 15.69 -14.47 -13.28
C TYR A 13 15.15 -13.29 -14.08
N LYS A 14 13.92 -13.41 -14.60
CA LYS A 14 13.27 -12.37 -15.38
C LYS A 14 12.12 -11.77 -14.57
N PHE A 15 12.15 -10.45 -14.41
CA PHE A 15 11.11 -9.66 -13.76
C PHE A 15 10.70 -8.50 -14.66
N ASP A 16 9.53 -7.91 -14.43
CA ASP A 16 9.13 -6.69 -15.14
C ASP A 16 10.00 -5.50 -14.72
N SER A 17 10.20 -5.34 -13.41
CA SER A 17 11.04 -4.31 -12.79
C SER A 17 11.88 -4.90 -11.66
N VAL A 18 13.04 -4.28 -11.40
CA VAL A 18 13.98 -4.64 -10.33
C VAL A 18 14.44 -3.35 -9.67
N PHE A 19 14.43 -3.34 -8.35
CA PHE A 19 14.82 -2.20 -7.52
C PHE A 19 16.02 -2.62 -6.67
N ASP A 20 17.03 -1.76 -6.63
CA ASP A 20 18.22 -1.94 -5.80
C ASP A 20 18.03 -1.31 -4.41
N GLU A 21 19.02 -1.47 -3.53
CA GLU A 21 19.01 -0.93 -2.17
C GLU A 21 18.98 0.61 -2.11
N THR A 22 19.27 1.30 -3.22
CA THR A 22 19.24 2.77 -3.31
C THR A 22 17.88 3.31 -3.75
N SER A 23 16.98 2.42 -4.16
CA SER A 23 15.65 2.77 -4.64
C SER A 23 14.74 3.18 -3.48
N SER A 24 14.14 4.37 -3.59
CA SER A 24 13.19 4.88 -2.60
C SER A 24 11.82 4.23 -2.71
N ASN A 25 11.01 4.30 -1.64
CA ASN A 25 9.62 3.85 -1.69
C ASN A 25 8.79 4.66 -2.70
N GLN A 26 9.13 5.94 -2.93
CA GLN A 26 8.51 6.75 -3.99
C GLN A 26 8.71 6.10 -5.37
N ARG A 27 9.95 5.68 -5.69
CA ARG A 27 10.24 5.06 -6.99
C ARG A 27 9.52 3.73 -7.18
N VAL A 28 9.44 2.93 -6.12
CA VAL A 28 8.69 1.66 -6.13
C VAL A 28 7.20 1.93 -6.36
N PHE A 29 6.64 2.91 -5.65
CA PHE A 29 5.25 3.33 -5.79
C PHE A 29 4.92 3.82 -7.20
N ASP A 30 5.70 4.75 -7.76
CA ASP A 30 5.48 5.32 -9.08
C ASP A 30 5.49 4.24 -10.17
N THR A 31 6.36 3.24 -10.02
CA THR A 31 6.53 2.17 -11.01
C THR A 31 5.44 1.10 -10.91
N LEU A 32 5.07 0.68 -9.69
CA LEU A 32 4.22 -0.49 -9.49
C LEU A 32 2.79 -0.15 -9.07
N VAL A 33 2.59 0.85 -8.21
CA VAL A 33 1.33 1.05 -7.48
C VAL A 33 0.53 2.21 -8.06
N SER A 34 1.16 3.32 -8.43
CA SER A 34 0.47 4.47 -9.05
C SER A 34 -0.38 4.08 -10.29
N PRO A 35 0.11 3.22 -11.21
CA PRO A 35 -0.72 2.75 -12.32
C PRO A 35 -1.94 1.94 -11.88
N LEU A 36 -1.87 1.24 -10.73
CA LEU A 36 -3.00 0.50 -10.17
C LEU A 36 -4.05 1.44 -9.56
N VAL A 37 -3.62 2.55 -8.96
CA VAL A 37 -4.53 3.58 -8.43
C VAL A 37 -5.34 4.21 -9.56
N HIS A 38 -4.70 4.55 -10.69
CA HIS A 38 -5.42 5.04 -11.87
C HIS A 38 -6.44 4.01 -12.39
N LYS A 39 -6.05 2.73 -12.51
CA LYS A 39 -6.99 1.67 -12.89
C LYS A 39 -8.14 1.52 -11.89
N MET A 40 -7.88 1.67 -10.60
CA MET A 40 -8.93 1.61 -9.58
C MET A 40 -9.94 2.76 -9.73
N ILE A 41 -9.45 3.97 -10.03
CA ILE A 41 -10.28 5.14 -10.34
C ILE A 41 -11.13 4.90 -11.60
N ASP A 42 -10.58 4.23 -12.61
CA ASP A 42 -11.31 3.81 -13.82
C ASP A 42 -12.32 2.66 -13.57
N GLY A 43 -12.44 2.18 -12.32
CA GLY A 43 -13.40 1.15 -11.91
C GLY A 43 -12.89 -0.29 -11.99
N TYR A 44 -11.59 -0.50 -12.22
CA TYR A 44 -11.00 -1.84 -12.21
C TYR A 44 -10.70 -2.34 -10.80
N LYS A 45 -10.78 -3.66 -10.61
CA LYS A 45 -10.32 -4.33 -9.39
C LYS A 45 -8.80 -4.54 -9.47
N CYS A 46 -8.08 -4.00 -8.50
CA CYS A 46 -6.61 -4.08 -8.41
C CYS A 46 -6.18 -4.81 -7.14
N VAL A 47 -5.07 -5.55 -7.21
CA VAL A 47 -4.45 -6.22 -6.06
C VAL A 47 -2.95 -5.97 -6.11
N CYS A 48 -2.36 -5.62 -4.98
CA CYS A 48 -0.92 -5.49 -4.78
C CYS A 48 -0.55 -6.24 -3.50
N ASP A 49 0.45 -7.11 -3.59
CA ASP A 49 0.92 -7.91 -2.47
C ASP A 49 2.45 -7.84 -2.38
N ALA A 50 2.99 -7.95 -1.17
CA ALA A 50 4.42 -7.95 -0.91
C ALA A 50 4.82 -9.30 -0.33
N TYR A 51 5.65 -10.04 -1.07
CA TYR A 51 6.10 -11.38 -0.70
C TYR A 51 7.60 -11.41 -0.41
N GLY A 52 8.01 -12.26 0.54
CA GLY A 52 9.41 -12.46 0.91
C GLY A 52 9.58 -12.96 2.34
N GLN A 53 10.78 -13.38 2.70
CA GLN A 53 11.09 -13.83 4.07
C GLN A 53 10.98 -12.69 5.11
N SER A 54 10.97 -13.02 6.40
CA SER A 54 11.10 -12.04 7.48
C SER A 54 12.39 -11.24 7.33
N GLY A 55 12.31 -9.92 7.52
CA GLY A 55 13.42 -8.99 7.31
C GLY A 55 13.66 -8.56 5.85
N ALA A 56 12.91 -9.10 4.87
CA ALA A 56 13.09 -8.74 3.45
C ALA A 56 12.53 -7.36 3.03
N GLY A 57 12.00 -6.57 3.96
CA GLY A 57 11.49 -5.22 3.66
C GLY A 57 10.01 -5.12 3.27
N LYS A 58 9.22 -6.21 3.30
CA LYS A 58 7.77 -6.20 2.99
C LYS A 58 7.00 -5.05 3.66
N SER A 59 7.12 -4.96 5.00
CA SER A 59 6.46 -3.92 5.78
C SER A 59 7.04 -2.53 5.44
N HIS A 60 8.35 -2.40 5.27
CA HIS A 60 8.96 -1.13 4.87
C HIS A 60 8.41 -0.59 3.54
N THR A 61 8.23 -1.46 2.54
CA THR A 61 7.72 -1.07 1.22
C THR A 61 6.21 -0.79 1.24
N MET A 62 5.42 -1.60 1.95
CA MET A 62 3.95 -1.47 1.96
C MET A 62 3.43 -0.49 3.01
N GLY A 63 3.96 -0.54 4.22
CA GLY A 63 3.45 0.13 5.42
C GLY A 63 4.54 0.80 6.26
N THR A 64 4.64 2.11 6.11
CA THR A 64 5.53 2.98 6.91
C THR A 64 4.72 4.17 7.42
N ASP A 65 5.17 4.78 8.52
CA ASP A 65 4.52 5.93 9.14
C ASP A 65 4.30 7.06 8.12
N SER A 66 3.09 7.60 8.11
CA SER A 66 2.61 8.64 7.18
C SER A 66 3.34 9.99 7.31
N SER A 67 4.17 10.13 8.35
CA SER A 67 4.95 11.32 8.69
C SER A 67 6.37 11.32 8.12
N SER A 68 6.81 10.25 7.47
CA SER A 68 8.16 10.14 6.90
C SER A 68 8.24 10.56 5.44
N LEU A 69 9.40 11.09 5.01
CA LEU A 69 9.73 11.39 3.60
C LEU A 69 9.74 10.13 2.71
N ASP A 70 9.82 8.94 3.30
CA ASP A 70 9.85 7.63 2.62
C ASP A 70 8.60 6.81 2.94
N SER A 71 7.43 7.46 2.88
CA SER A 71 6.13 6.82 3.16
C SER A 71 5.89 5.59 2.28
N GLY A 72 5.33 4.54 2.85
CA GLY A 72 5.08 3.28 2.14
C GLY A 72 4.00 3.38 1.07
N CYS A 73 3.89 2.33 0.25
CA CYS A 73 2.99 2.29 -0.90
C CYS A 73 1.52 2.51 -0.52
N ILE A 74 1.05 1.99 0.62
CA ILE A 74 -0.35 2.18 1.06
C ILE A 74 -0.64 3.66 1.33
N SER A 75 0.23 4.36 2.05
CA SER A 75 0.05 5.78 2.37
C SER A 75 0.08 6.65 1.11
N GLN A 76 1.00 6.37 0.19
CA GLN A 76 1.09 7.06 -1.10
C GLN A 76 -0.14 6.81 -1.98
N ALA A 77 -0.65 5.56 -2.02
CA ALA A 77 -1.86 5.21 -2.78
C ALA A 77 -3.09 5.95 -2.25
N CYS A 78 -3.26 6.00 -0.93
CA CYS A 78 -4.33 6.78 -0.30
C CYS A 78 -4.19 8.26 -0.67
N ARG A 79 -3.00 8.85 -0.56
CA ARG A 79 -2.76 10.26 -0.94
C ARG A 79 -3.16 10.51 -2.40
N GLN A 80 -2.65 9.74 -3.35
CA GLN A 80 -2.97 9.90 -4.77
C GLN A 80 -4.47 9.76 -5.04
N LEU A 81 -5.15 8.82 -4.39
CA LEU A 81 -6.60 8.65 -4.50
C LEU A 81 -7.35 9.89 -4.02
N PHE A 82 -7.03 10.40 -2.82
CA PHE A 82 -7.68 11.59 -2.26
C PHE A 82 -7.34 12.87 -3.04
N ASP A 83 -6.12 13.01 -3.55
CA ASP A 83 -5.72 14.12 -4.40
C ASP A 83 -6.53 14.13 -5.70
N PHE A 84 -6.72 12.96 -6.33
CA PHE A 84 -7.57 12.83 -7.52
C PHE A 84 -9.02 13.22 -7.23
N MET A 85 -9.62 12.70 -6.16
CA MET A 85 -11.01 13.03 -5.79
C MET A 85 -11.19 14.51 -5.44
N SER A 86 -10.17 15.16 -4.86
CA SER A 86 -10.22 16.58 -4.52
C SER A 86 -10.08 17.49 -5.75
N ALA A 87 -9.34 17.03 -6.77
CA ALA A 87 -9.18 17.73 -8.04
C ALA A 87 -10.36 17.52 -9.00
N ASP A 88 -11.13 16.44 -8.80
CA ASP A 88 -12.33 16.14 -9.58
C ASP A 88 -13.45 17.15 -9.24
N THR A 89 -13.50 18.23 -10.03
CA THR A 89 -14.52 19.29 -9.93
C THR A 89 -15.81 18.94 -10.68
N CYS A 90 -15.87 17.75 -11.29
CA CYS A 90 -17.08 17.21 -11.89
C CYS A 90 -18.12 16.89 -10.80
N ARG A 91 -19.42 16.89 -11.12
CA ARG A 91 -20.52 16.63 -10.16
C ARG A 91 -20.63 15.17 -9.68
N CYS A 92 -19.51 14.47 -9.52
CA CYS A 92 -19.44 13.08 -9.09
C CYS A 92 -19.42 13.02 -7.56
N THR A 93 -20.26 12.19 -6.96
CA THR A 93 -20.22 11.90 -5.53
C THR A 93 -19.35 10.68 -5.30
N TRP A 94 -18.21 10.87 -4.65
CA TRP A 94 -17.30 9.78 -4.29
C TRP A 94 -17.71 9.16 -2.95
N SER A 95 -17.63 7.84 -2.84
CA SER A 95 -17.79 7.10 -1.58
C SER A 95 -16.63 6.13 -1.44
N VAL A 96 -15.91 6.20 -0.33
CA VAL A 96 -14.73 5.38 -0.07
C VAL A 96 -14.94 4.62 1.24
N SER A 97 -14.71 3.31 1.20
CA SER A 97 -14.71 2.44 2.37
C SER A 97 -13.40 1.67 2.43
N ALA A 98 -12.85 1.49 3.64
CA ALA A 98 -11.65 0.71 3.88
C ALA A 98 -11.90 -0.34 4.97
N THR A 99 -11.24 -1.48 4.85
CA THR A 99 -11.24 -2.55 5.84
C THR A 99 -9.80 -3.02 6.01
N CYS A 100 -9.37 -3.27 7.25
CA CYS A 100 -8.03 -3.74 7.54
C CYS A 100 -8.14 -5.07 8.29
N LEU A 101 -7.73 -6.16 7.64
CA LEU A 101 -7.87 -7.52 8.16
C LEU A 101 -6.48 -8.16 8.34
N GLU A 102 -6.29 -8.85 9.45
CA GLU A 102 -5.15 -9.73 9.69
C GLU A 102 -5.59 -11.19 9.51
N LEU A 103 -4.82 -11.97 8.78
CA LEU A 103 -4.97 -13.42 8.69
C LEU A 103 -3.80 -14.07 9.43
N LYS A 104 -4.09 -14.79 10.51
CA LYS A 104 -3.09 -15.49 11.32
C LYS A 104 -3.66 -16.80 11.83
N ASP A 105 -2.93 -17.90 11.64
CA ASP A 105 -3.32 -19.24 12.10
C ASP A 105 -4.76 -19.63 11.66
N ASP A 106 -5.08 -19.39 10.39
CA ASP A 106 -6.43 -19.54 9.79
C ASP A 106 -7.55 -18.72 10.43
N ALA A 107 -7.23 -17.84 11.38
CA ALA A 107 -8.17 -16.88 11.95
C ALA A 107 -8.07 -15.53 11.25
N VAL A 108 -9.24 -14.95 10.93
CA VAL A 108 -9.36 -13.58 10.42
C VAL A 108 -9.70 -12.66 11.59
N ARG A 109 -8.90 -11.60 11.76
CA ARG A 109 -9.10 -10.57 12.78
C ARG A 109 -9.29 -9.21 12.11
N ASP A 110 -10.33 -8.48 12.50
CA ASP A 110 -10.48 -7.07 12.10
C ASP A 110 -9.52 -6.20 12.93
N LEU A 111 -8.64 -5.46 12.25
CA LEU A 111 -7.66 -4.56 12.87
C LEU A 111 -8.25 -3.16 13.15
N LEU A 112 -9.44 -2.85 12.63
CA LEU A 112 -10.16 -1.60 12.88
C LEU A 112 -11.16 -1.72 14.02
N GLU A 113 -11.54 -2.94 14.40
CA GLU A 113 -12.38 -3.17 15.58
C GLU A 113 -11.57 -2.89 16.86
N ALA A 114 -12.18 -2.17 17.79
CA ALA A 114 -11.55 -1.88 19.07
C ALA A 114 -11.36 -3.19 19.84
N ASP A 115 -10.12 -3.50 20.22
CA ASP A 115 -9.87 -4.61 21.13
C ASP A 115 -10.58 -4.31 22.47
N PRO A 116 -11.53 -5.14 22.93
CA PRO A 116 -12.19 -4.92 24.21
C PRO A 116 -11.20 -4.90 25.39
N ALA A 117 -9.97 -5.38 25.21
CA ALA A 117 -8.89 -5.30 26.19
C ALA A 117 -8.00 -4.04 26.09
N ASP A 118 -8.08 -3.23 25.02
CA ASP A 118 -7.25 -2.03 24.83
C ASP A 118 -8.10 -0.74 24.84
N SER A 119 -8.32 -0.23 26.05
CA SER A 119 -9.08 0.98 26.34
C SER A 119 -8.38 2.30 25.95
N ARG A 120 -7.26 2.28 25.21
CA ARG A 120 -6.43 3.47 24.94
C ARG A 120 -6.50 4.01 23.51
N ARG A 121 -7.11 3.32 22.54
CA ARG A 121 -7.22 3.82 21.16
C ARG A 121 -8.61 4.38 20.87
N GLY A 122 -8.87 5.57 21.41
CA GLY A 122 -10.08 6.34 21.15
C GLY A 122 -10.19 6.82 19.70
N ARG A 123 -11.24 6.36 19.02
CA ARG A 123 -11.95 6.95 17.86
C ARG A 123 -11.34 8.24 17.28
N LEU A 124 -10.76 8.14 16.08
CA LEU A 124 -10.72 9.27 15.15
C LEU A 124 -12.04 9.29 14.37
N ARG A 125 -12.98 10.13 14.80
CA ARG A 125 -14.12 10.54 13.95
C ARG A 125 -13.67 11.77 13.16
N ALA A 126 -13.46 11.62 11.86
CA ALA A 126 -13.45 12.77 10.96
C ALA A 126 -14.91 13.22 10.79
N ALA A 127 -15.27 14.32 11.43
CA ALA A 127 -16.52 15.01 11.16
C ALA A 127 -16.35 15.78 9.85
N GLY A 128 -17.13 15.42 8.83
CA GLY A 128 -17.36 16.28 7.69
C GLY A 128 -18.14 17.50 8.15
N THR A 129 -17.61 18.68 7.86
CA THR A 129 -18.32 19.96 7.93
C THR A 129 -19.31 20.05 6.79
N GLU A 130 -20.58 20.31 7.14
CA GLU A 130 -21.55 20.98 6.27
C GLU A 130 -21.10 22.41 5.93
#